data_AF-A0A2G9TA57-F1
#
_entry.id   AF-A0A2G9TA57-F1
#
_cell.length_a   1.000
_cell.length_b   1.000
_cell.length_c   1.000
_cell.angle_alpha   90.00
_cell.angle_beta   90.00
_cell.angle_gamma   90.00
#
_symmetry.space_group_name_H-M   'P 1'
#
loop_
_entity.id
_entity.type
_entity.pdbx_description
1 polymer ?
#
loop_
_entity_poly.entity_id
_entity_poly.type
_entity_poly.pdbx_seq_one_letter_code
_entity_poly.pdbx_strand_id
1 'polypeptide(L)'
;MALAIEASRARCTVGEISDAMEKVFTRYAAVNKMVSGAYKSEFGETDELAQVMERVKAFAAKEGRQPRLMVAKMGQDGHDRGAKVVATGFADL
;
A
#
# COMPACT_ATOMS: atom_id res chain seq x y z
N MET A 1 18.17 -24.43 12.53
CA MET A 1 17.04 -24.80 13.41
C MET A 1 17.45 -25.12 14.83
N ALA A 2 18.59 -25.79 15.09
CA ALA A 2 19.00 -26.18 16.45
C ALA A 2 19.04 -25.03 17.47
N LEU A 3 19.64 -23.88 17.13
CA LEU A 3 19.79 -22.74 18.05
C LEU A 3 18.46 -22.10 18.47
N ALA A 4 17.45 -22.07 17.58
CA ALA A 4 16.13 -21.54 17.91
C ALA A 4 15.37 -22.48 18.86
N ILE A 5 15.58 -23.80 18.74
CA ILE A 5 15.02 -24.81 19.66
C ILE A 5 15.64 -24.65 21.05
N GLU A 6 16.95 -24.44 21.14
CA GLU A 6 17.65 -24.18 22.39
C GLU A 6 17.17 -22.90 23.07
N ALA A 7 17.03 -21.80 22.33
CA ALA A 7 16.50 -20.54 22.85
C ALA A 7 15.05 -20.69 23.35
N SER A 8 14.21 -21.41 22.60
CA SER A 8 12.83 -21.71 23.04
C SER A 8 12.81 -22.57 24.31
N ARG A 9 13.70 -23.56 24.42
CA ARG A 9 13.86 -24.39 25.63
C ARG A 9 14.31 -23.56 26.83
N ALA A 10 15.16 -22.57 26.60
CA ALA A 10 15.60 -21.57 27.59
C ALA A 10 14.54 -20.49 27.89
N ARG A 11 13.31 -20.63 27.36
CA ARG A 11 12.18 -19.71 27.56
C ARG A 11 12.32 -18.33 26.94
N CYS A 12 13.20 -18.17 25.94
CA CYS A 12 13.18 -16.97 25.10
C CYS A 12 11.86 -16.87 24.34
N THR A 13 11.34 -15.65 24.25
CA THR A 13 10.12 -15.31 23.52
C THR A 13 10.34 -15.30 22.02
N VAL A 14 9.24 -15.32 21.26
CA VAL A 14 9.29 -15.17 19.79
C VAL A 14 9.96 -13.85 19.40
N GLY A 15 9.66 -12.77 20.12
CA GLY A 15 10.24 -11.44 19.89
C GLY A 15 11.76 -11.45 20.07
N GLU A 16 12.26 -11.99 21.19
CA GLU A 16 13.71 -12.03 21.46
C GLU A 16 14.48 -12.86 20.42
N ILE A 17 13.90 -13.99 19.98
CA ILE A 17 14.51 -14.84 18.95
C ILE A 17 14.51 -14.10 17.61
N SER A 18 13.41 -13.43 17.24
CA SER A 18 13.33 -12.62 16.02
C SER A 18 14.29 -11.42 16.05
N ASP A 19 14.38 -10.71 17.17
CA ASP A 19 15.25 -9.54 17.34
C ASP A 19 16.74 -9.93 17.28
N ALA A 20 17.11 -11.10 17.80
CA ALA A 20 18.47 -11.63 17.68
C ALA A 20 18.86 -11.88 16.22
N MET A 21 17.93 -12.36 15.40
CA MET A 21 18.14 -12.54 13.96
C MET A 21 18.16 -11.20 13.21
N GLU A 22 17.30 -10.26 13.60
CA GLU A 22 17.21 -8.93 13.00
C GLU A 22 18.51 -8.14 13.08
N LYS A 23 19.31 -8.33 14.14
CA LYS A 23 20.64 -7.71 14.29
C LYS A 23 21.61 -8.01 13.13
N VAL A 24 21.43 -9.14 12.45
CA VAL A 24 22.28 -9.56 11.32
C VAL A 24 21.56 -9.41 9.99
N PHE A 25 20.29 -9.80 9.92
CA PHE A 25 19.56 -9.84 8.65
C PHE A 25 18.80 -8.56 8.31
N THR A 26 18.53 -7.69 9.30
CA THR A 26 17.66 -6.51 9.21
C THR A 26 16.20 -6.84 8.82
N ARG A 27 15.34 -5.82 8.74
CA ARG A 27 13.94 -5.97 8.27
C ARG A 27 13.82 -5.60 6.80
N TYR A 28 13.09 -6.43 6.06
CA TYR A 28 12.79 -6.14 4.66
C TYR A 28 11.90 -4.91 4.53
N ALA A 29 12.34 -3.94 3.71
CA ALA A 29 11.53 -2.82 3.26
C ALA A 29 11.08 -3.06 1.81
N ALA A 30 9.77 -3.18 1.60
CA ALA A 30 9.22 -3.44 0.28
C ALA A 30 9.37 -2.21 -0.65
N VAL A 31 9.90 -2.42 -1.86
CA VAL A 31 9.89 -1.42 -2.93
C VAL A 31 8.65 -1.66 -3.78
N ASN A 32 7.63 -0.82 -3.58
CA ASN A 32 6.36 -0.94 -4.31
C ASN A 32 6.45 -0.21 -5.66
N LYS A 33 6.05 -0.90 -6.74
CA LYS A 33 5.79 -0.27 -8.05
C LYS A 33 4.28 -0.06 -8.18
N MET A 34 3.87 1.18 -8.45
CA MET A 34 2.47 1.50 -8.71
C MET A 34 2.13 1.14 -10.15
N VAL A 35 0.97 0.51 -10.34
CA VAL A 35 0.38 0.30 -11.66
C VAL A 35 -0.40 1.55 -12.03
N SER A 36 -0.32 2.02 -13.27
CA SER A 36 -1.09 3.18 -13.76
C SER A 36 -1.75 2.83 -15.09
N GLY A 37 -2.93 3.38 -15.33
CA GLY A 37 -3.72 3.24 -16.56
C GLY A 37 -4.55 1.97 -16.64
N ALA A 38 -4.25 0.95 -15.82
CA ALA A 38 -4.93 -0.33 -15.87
C ALA A 38 -6.40 -0.26 -15.45
N TYR A 39 -6.76 0.65 -14.53
CA TYR A 39 -8.16 0.76 -14.11
C TYR A 39 -8.98 1.42 -15.23
N LYS A 40 -8.49 2.53 -15.78
CA LYS A 40 -9.16 3.24 -16.87
C LYS A 40 -9.28 2.41 -18.14
N SER A 41 -8.26 1.61 -18.49
CA SER A 41 -8.30 0.76 -19.68
C SER A 41 -9.35 -0.34 -19.59
N GLU A 42 -9.53 -0.94 -18.41
CA GLU A 42 -10.49 -2.02 -18.18
C GLU A 42 -11.93 -1.52 -17.96
N PHE A 43 -12.09 -0.32 -17.39
CA PHE A 43 -13.41 0.26 -17.10
C PHE A 43 -14.12 0.83 -18.34
N GLY A 44 -13.37 1.23 -19.38
CA GLY A 44 -13.90 1.74 -20.64
C GLY A 44 -14.41 3.18 -20.60
N GLU A 45 -14.92 3.67 -21.73
CA GLU A 45 -15.55 5.00 -21.82
C GLU A 45 -16.99 4.93 -21.33
N THR A 46 -17.21 5.37 -20.09
CA THR A 46 -18.52 5.46 -19.45
C THR A 46 -18.82 6.90 -19.06
N ASP A 47 -20.10 7.29 -19.15
CA ASP A 47 -20.55 8.64 -18.76
C ASP A 47 -20.20 8.97 -17.30
N GLU A 48 -20.18 7.96 -16.41
CA GLU A 48 -19.82 8.13 -15.01
C GLU A 48 -18.36 8.58 -14.84
N LEU A 49 -17.42 7.98 -15.56
CA LEU A 49 -16.01 8.36 -15.49
C LEU A 49 -15.82 9.80 -15.98
N ALA A 50 -16.49 10.17 -17.07
CA ALA A 50 -16.45 11.54 -17.60
C ALA A 50 -16.97 12.58 -16.59
N GLN A 51 -18.07 12.29 -15.91
CA GLN A 51 -18.61 13.17 -14.87
C GLN A 51 -17.66 13.35 -13.68
N VAL A 52 -16.99 12.28 -13.24
CA VAL A 52 -16.01 12.35 -12.15
C VAL A 52 -14.79 13.17 -12.57
N MET A 53 -14.27 12.95 -13.78
CA MET A 53 -13.16 13.73 -14.35
C MET A 53 -13.47 15.23 -14.38
N GLU A 54 -14.69 15.60 -14.78
CA GLU A 54 -15.13 16.99 -14.81
C GLU A 54 -15.13 17.62 -13.41
N ARG A 55 -15.61 16.89 -12.40
CA ARG A 55 -15.57 17.35 -11.00
C ARG A 55 -14.15 17.54 -10.47
N VAL A 56 -13.24 16.62 -10.81
CA VAL A 56 -11.82 16.74 -10.44
C VAL A 56 -11.18 17.97 -11.10
N LYS A 57 -11.47 18.22 -12.38
CA LYS A 57 -11.00 19.43 -13.09
C LYS A 57 -11.57 20.71 -12.47
N ALA A 58 -12.86 20.73 -12.12
CA ALA A 58 -13.49 21.88 -11.48
C ALA A 58 -12.84 22.17 -10.11
N PHE A 59 -12.55 21.14 -9.32
CA PHE A 59 -11.80 21.28 -8.07
C PHE A 59 -10.41 21.87 -8.33
N ALA A 60 -9.67 21.34 -9.31
CA ALA A 60 -8.32 21.81 -9.60
C ALA A 60 -8.29 23.26 -10.09
N ALA A 61 -9.26 23.67 -10.91
CA ALA A 61 -9.41 25.05 -11.35
C ALA A 61 -9.71 26.01 -10.18
N LYS A 62 -10.51 25.55 -9.21
CA LYS A 62 -10.87 26.35 -8.02
C LYS A 62 -9.74 26.46 -7.01
N GLU A 63 -9.04 25.35 -6.74
CA GLU A 63 -8.06 25.24 -5.65
C GLU A 63 -6.61 25.41 -6.12
N GLY A 64 -6.37 25.53 -7.43
CA GLY A 64 -5.04 25.67 -8.02
C GLY A 64 -4.16 24.42 -7.96
N ARG A 65 -4.74 23.26 -7.61
CA ARG A 65 -4.02 21.97 -7.49
C ARG A 65 -4.97 20.78 -7.63
N GLN A 66 -4.42 19.63 -8.00
CA GLN A 66 -5.17 18.37 -7.96
C GLN A 66 -5.60 18.00 -6.52
N PRO A 67 -6.71 17.27 -6.35
CA PRO A 67 -7.04 16.65 -5.07
C PRO A 67 -5.94 15.64 -4.71
N ARG A 68 -5.61 15.56 -3.41
CA ARG A 68 -4.56 14.66 -2.90
C ARG A 68 -5.16 13.73 -1.85
N LEU A 69 -4.91 12.44 -1.99
CA LEU A 69 -5.39 11.39 -1.09
C LEU A 69 -4.22 10.51 -0.64
N MET A 70 -4.11 10.30 0.67
CA MET A 70 -3.19 9.32 1.24
C MET A 70 -3.95 8.02 1.50
N VAL A 71 -3.62 6.95 0.78
CA VAL A 71 -4.13 5.61 1.05
C VAL A 71 -3.11 4.89 1.93
N ALA A 72 -3.43 4.73 3.22
CA ALA A 72 -2.51 4.19 4.22
C ALA A 72 -3.03 2.91 4.89
N LYS A 73 -2.11 2.07 5.35
CA LYS A 73 -2.36 0.92 6.23
C LYS A 73 -1.82 1.26 7.62
N MET A 74 -2.50 0.76 8.66
CA MET A 74 -2.09 0.96 10.05
C MET A 74 -1.84 -0.40 10.71
N GLY A 75 -0.81 -0.49 11.54
CA GLY A 75 -0.46 -1.72 12.25
C GLY A 75 0.17 -2.78 11.33
N GLN A 76 -0.06 -4.05 11.68
CA GLN A 76 0.55 -5.21 11.01
C GLN A 76 -0.30 -5.74 9.83
N ASP A 77 -1.37 -5.04 9.45
CA ASP A 77 -2.29 -5.53 8.41
C ASP A 77 -1.68 -5.44 7.01
N GLY A 78 -1.36 -6.61 6.45
CA GLY A 78 -0.77 -6.76 5.12
C GLY A 78 -1.78 -6.81 3.97
N HIS A 79 -3.09 -6.77 4.22
CA HIS A 79 -4.08 -6.80 3.13
C HIS A 79 -4.06 -5.49 2.33
N ASP A 80 -3.43 -5.49 1.16
CA ASP A 80 -3.20 -4.28 0.37
C ASP A 80 -3.89 -4.27 -1.00
N ARG A 81 -4.52 -5.37 -1.43
CA ARG A 81 -5.19 -5.47 -2.75
C ARG A 81 -6.19 -4.33 -2.99
N GLY A 82 -7.12 -4.13 -2.07
CA GLY A 82 -8.13 -3.07 -2.18
C GLY A 82 -7.52 -1.67 -2.13
N ALA A 83 -6.56 -1.45 -1.22
CA ALA A 83 -5.84 -0.19 -1.11
C ALA A 83 -5.09 0.17 -2.41
N LYS A 84 -4.43 -0.81 -3.03
CA LYS A 84 -3.74 -0.66 -4.31
C LYS A 84 -4.72 -0.32 -5.43
N VAL A 85 -5.83 -1.04 -5.56
CA VAL A 85 -6.86 -0.77 -6.59
C VAL A 85 -7.44 0.64 -6.45
N VAL A 86 -7.76 1.08 -5.23
CA VAL A 86 -8.25 2.44 -4.98
C VAL A 86 -7.17 3.47 -5.34
N ALA A 87 -5.93 3.26 -4.92
CA ALA A 87 -4.85 4.21 -5.21
C ALA A 87 -4.59 4.35 -6.72
N THR A 88 -4.60 3.25 -7.48
CA THR A 88 -4.42 3.29 -8.94
C THR A 88 -5.66 3.85 -9.65
N GLY A 89 -6.86 3.50 -9.20
CA GLY A 89 -8.11 4.04 -9.76
C GLY A 89 -8.22 5.55 -9.62
N PHE A 90 -7.84 6.12 -8.47
CA PHE A 90 -7.83 7.57 -8.26
C PHE A 90 -6.69 8.29 -8.99
N ALA A 91 -5.57 7.61 -9.26
CA ALA A 91 -4.48 8.18 -10.04
C ALA A 91 -4.78 8.25 -11.54
N ASP A 92 -5.73 7.43 -12.01
CA ASP A 92 -6.17 7.40 -13.40
C ASP A 92 -7.26 8.47 -13.71
N LEU A 93 -7.72 9.22 -12.68
CA LEU A 93 -8.65 10.36 -12.76
C LEU A 93 -7.90 11.70 -12.85
#